data_AF-A0A3M5ZD86-F1
#
_entry.id   AF-A0A3M5ZD86-F1
#
_cell.length_a   1.000
_cell.length_b   1.000
_cell.length_c   1.000
_cell.angle_alpha   90.00
_cell.angle_beta   90.00
_cell.angle_gamma   90.00
#
_symmetry.space_group_name_H-M   'P 1'
#
loop_
_entity.id
_entity.type
_entity.pdbx_description
1 polymer ?
#
loop_
_entity_poly.entity_id
_entity_poly.type
_entity_poly.pdbx_seq_one_letter_code
_entity_poly.pdbx_strand_id
1 'polypeptide(L)'
;MLAEGTTIGEITTASKKTGDLSRQALATIYGDVVNNPLASSETGGVDTILASIFQVLNGALLVVGSLWACYIIFRKLTRTAHDGDVFDKQNTTVWGPVRIVWGLVSLVPTANGWSLSQLLMLWSASTMGIGIANLSTDAAISAFEDGKGMVVQPAMPSTLQLGHNLFEANICMHGINAGLAEAAAQGGLVTQGGYVQQVPTSSGFVLKNKSFICGGADINADLEAQSSSSNWFSTTIDTSQIRKAHLDALVAMQNTITNSALSFVNEVVQKKNGAGDISDVEGVIQSAAQAYEITVNQSVGTKQGDIEALSNQMSTSIKEAGWWSLGRRCK
;
A
#
# COMPACT_ATOMS: atom_id res chain seq x y z
N MET A 1 -7.94 7.69 6.28
CA MET A 1 -6.69 7.69 7.06
C MET A 1 -5.56 7.52 6.06
N LEU A 2 -4.92 8.63 5.65
CA LEU A 2 -3.69 8.59 4.85
C LEU A 2 -2.57 8.17 5.81
N ALA A 3 -1.78 7.17 5.43
CA ALA A 3 -0.71 6.62 6.27
C ALA A 3 0.19 7.72 6.84
N GLU A 4 0.47 7.63 8.13
CA GLU A 4 1.54 8.37 8.80
C GLU A 4 2.85 8.21 8.02
N GLY A 5 3.48 9.33 7.65
CA GLY A 5 4.88 9.36 7.19
C GLY A 5 5.09 9.46 5.68
N THR A 6 4.49 10.44 5.02
CA THR A 6 5.05 10.91 3.73
C THR A 6 5.18 12.43 3.77
N THR A 7 6.27 12.88 4.37
CA THR A 7 6.65 14.30 4.42
C THR A 7 7.14 14.77 3.06
N ILE A 8 7.01 16.06 2.77
CA ILE A 8 7.55 16.69 1.56
C ILE A 8 9.06 16.44 1.41
N GLY A 9 9.77 16.28 2.53
CA GLY A 9 11.20 15.92 2.57
C GLY A 9 11.47 14.51 2.03
N GLU A 10 10.65 13.53 2.38
CA GLU A 10 10.78 12.15 1.89
C GLU A 10 10.49 12.05 0.40
N ILE A 11 9.45 12.74 -0.09
CA ILE A 11 9.12 12.82 -1.53
C ILE A 11 10.27 13.47 -2.32
N THR A 12 10.84 14.56 -1.78
CA THR A 12 11.97 15.26 -2.40
C THR A 12 13.24 14.40 -2.41
N THR A 13 13.45 13.58 -1.38
CA THR A 13 14.59 12.67 -1.30
C THR A 13 14.41 11.50 -2.28
N ALA A 14 13.19 10.92 -2.33
CA ALA A 14 12.85 9.84 -3.23
C ALA A 14 12.96 10.23 -4.70
N SER A 15 12.71 11.51 -5.06
CA SER A 15 12.89 12.02 -6.43
C SER A 15 14.33 12.37 -6.81
N LYS A 16 15.28 12.38 -5.85
CA LYS A 16 16.69 12.77 -6.05
C LYS A 16 17.67 11.59 -6.03
N LYS A 17 17.18 10.34 -6.10
CA LYS A 17 18.02 9.14 -6.16
C LYS A 17 18.97 9.21 -7.37
N THR A 18 20.28 9.02 -7.16
CA THR A 18 21.33 9.20 -8.18
C THR A 18 21.19 8.25 -9.39
N GLY A 19 20.62 7.06 -9.17
CA GLY A 19 20.37 6.05 -10.22
C GLY A 19 19.04 6.19 -10.96
N ASP A 20 18.21 7.17 -10.61
CA ASP A 20 16.84 7.24 -11.12
C ASP A 20 16.79 7.51 -12.63
N LEU A 21 16.27 6.53 -13.39
CA LEU A 21 16.17 6.60 -14.84
C LEU A 21 15.16 7.65 -15.31
N SER A 22 14.10 7.91 -14.54
CA SER A 22 13.11 8.93 -14.87
C SER A 22 13.68 10.34 -14.74
N ARG A 23 14.53 10.56 -13.73
CA ARG A 23 15.27 11.82 -13.58
C ARG A 23 16.32 12.02 -14.67
N GLN A 24 17.06 10.96 -15.03
CA GLN A 24 18.01 11.01 -16.14
C GLN A 24 17.32 11.30 -17.48
N ALA A 25 16.14 10.72 -17.72
CA ALA A 25 15.34 11.01 -18.91
C ALA A 25 14.88 12.48 -18.95
N LEU A 26 14.40 13.03 -17.82
CA LEU A 26 14.04 14.46 -17.75
C LEU A 26 15.25 15.37 -17.98
N ALA A 27 16.40 15.05 -17.37
CA ALA A 27 17.64 15.81 -17.59
C ALA A 27 18.13 15.74 -19.04
N THR A 28 17.88 14.63 -19.74
CA THR A 28 18.22 14.47 -21.16
C THR A 28 17.34 15.33 -22.07
N ILE A 29 16.04 15.46 -21.75
CA ILE A 29 15.06 16.20 -22.57
C ILE A 29 15.08 17.70 -22.28
N TYR A 30 15.11 18.06 -21.00
CA TYR A 30 14.94 19.44 -20.53
C TYR A 30 16.27 20.11 -20.14
N GLY A 31 17.35 19.34 -20.03
CA GLY A 31 18.65 19.84 -19.63
C GLY A 31 18.78 20.03 -18.12
N ASP A 32 19.79 20.79 -17.71
CA ASP A 32 20.15 20.93 -16.29
C ASP A 32 19.14 21.75 -15.45
N VAL A 33 18.16 22.38 -16.11
CA VAL A 33 17.03 23.08 -15.46
C VAL A 33 16.22 22.17 -14.52
N VAL A 34 16.28 20.85 -14.73
CA VAL A 34 15.65 19.83 -13.87
C VAL A 34 16.38 19.67 -12.52
N ASN A 35 17.70 19.91 -12.50
CA ASN A 35 18.51 19.81 -11.28
C ASN A 35 18.67 21.15 -10.60
N ASN A 36 18.85 22.21 -11.37
CA ASN A 36 19.02 23.55 -10.85
C ASN A 36 18.19 24.57 -11.65
N PRO A 37 16.94 24.85 -11.23
CA PRO A 37 16.03 25.70 -12.00
C PRO A 37 16.45 27.18 -12.07
N LEU A 38 17.43 27.60 -11.24
CA LEU A 38 17.91 28.98 -11.14
C LEU A 38 19.40 29.14 -11.47
N ALA A 39 20.13 28.07 -11.80
CA ALA A 39 21.51 28.22 -12.28
C ALA A 39 21.49 28.94 -13.63
N SER A 40 22.24 30.03 -13.75
CA SER A 40 22.48 30.68 -15.04
C SER A 40 23.29 29.75 -15.95
N SER A 41 22.92 29.69 -17.24
CA SER A 41 23.63 28.95 -18.30
C SER A 41 25.13 29.32 -18.47
N GLU A 42 25.68 30.24 -17.67
CA GLU A 42 27.09 30.65 -17.71
C GLU A 42 28.09 29.54 -17.31
N THR A 43 27.62 28.43 -16.73
CA THR A 43 28.48 27.30 -16.33
C THR A 43 28.33 26.09 -17.27
N GLY A 44 28.28 26.30 -18.58
CA GLY A 44 28.40 25.22 -19.58
C GLY A 44 27.23 24.23 -19.62
N GLY A 45 26.04 24.64 -19.19
CA GLY A 45 24.82 23.84 -19.32
C GLY A 45 24.41 23.71 -20.79
N VAL A 46 24.03 22.52 -21.22
CA VAL A 46 23.48 22.30 -22.56
C VAL A 46 22.14 23.04 -22.65
N ASP A 47 22.14 24.25 -23.21
CA ASP A 47 20.92 24.98 -23.54
C ASP A 47 20.11 24.13 -24.52
N THR A 48 18.97 23.62 -24.06
CA THR A 48 18.08 22.86 -24.93
C THR A 48 17.44 23.80 -25.96
N ILE A 49 17.26 23.34 -27.19
CA ILE A 49 16.56 24.11 -28.25
C ILE A 49 15.19 24.61 -27.75
N LEU A 50 14.56 23.83 -26.88
CA LEU A 50 13.30 24.13 -26.21
C LEU A 50 13.34 25.42 -25.37
N ALA A 51 14.45 25.68 -24.67
CA ALA A 51 14.64 26.90 -23.88
C ALA A 51 14.60 28.16 -24.76
N SER A 52 15.22 28.12 -25.94
CA SER A 52 15.21 29.25 -26.88
C SER A 52 13.82 29.56 -27.45
N ILE A 53 13.02 28.52 -27.74
CA ILE A 53 11.66 28.68 -28.26
C ILE A 53 10.76 29.28 -27.18
N PHE A 54 10.87 28.81 -25.94
CA PHE A 54 10.11 29.35 -24.82
C PHE A 54 10.51 30.78 -24.48
N GLN A 55 11.77 31.16 -24.63
CA GLN A 55 12.20 32.54 -24.43
C GLN A 55 11.49 33.51 -25.38
N VAL A 56 11.42 33.16 -26.67
CA VAL A 56 10.75 33.98 -27.69
C VAL A 56 9.23 34.03 -27.44
N LEU A 57 8.62 32.88 -27.16
CA LEU A 57 7.18 32.79 -26.92
C LEU A 57 6.76 33.55 -25.65
N ASN A 58 7.45 33.34 -24.53
CA ASN A 58 7.18 34.01 -23.26
C ASN A 58 7.43 35.52 -23.38
N GLY A 59 8.48 35.93 -24.11
CA GLY A 59 8.72 37.33 -24.44
C GLY A 59 7.58 37.98 -25.22
N ALA A 60 7.05 37.31 -26.25
CA ALA A 60 5.91 37.80 -27.02
C ALA A 60 4.63 37.90 -26.17
N LEU A 61 4.37 36.90 -25.33
CA LEU A 61 3.24 36.91 -24.40
C LEU A 61 3.35 38.01 -23.34
N LEU A 62 4.57 38.40 -22.93
CA LEU A 62 4.79 39.49 -21.97
C LEU A 62 4.40 40.84 -22.57
N VAL A 63 4.70 41.04 -23.86
CA VAL A 63 4.28 42.25 -24.59
C VAL A 63 2.75 42.31 -24.69
N VAL A 64 2.10 41.21 -25.06
CA VAL A 64 0.63 41.17 -25.14
C VAL A 64 -0.03 41.33 -23.76
N GLY A 65 0.51 40.66 -22.74
CA GLY A 65 0.03 40.71 -21.36
C GLY A 65 0.20 42.10 -20.73
N SER A 66 1.30 42.79 -21.01
CA SER A 66 1.52 44.16 -20.54
C SER A 66 0.55 45.15 -21.19
N LEU A 67 0.30 45.05 -22.50
CA LEU A 67 -0.73 45.86 -23.19
C LEU A 67 -2.13 45.61 -22.61
N TRP A 68 -2.48 44.35 -22.33
CA TRP A 68 -3.77 44.00 -21.73
C TRP A 68 -3.89 44.51 -20.29
N ALA A 69 -2.82 44.42 -19.49
CA ALA A 69 -2.79 44.97 -18.14
C ALA A 69 -2.92 46.51 -18.16
N CYS A 70 -2.22 47.20 -19.06
CA CYS A 70 -2.38 48.64 -19.27
C CYS A 70 -3.83 49.00 -19.63
N TYR A 71 -4.49 48.24 -20.50
CA TYR A 71 -5.91 48.45 -20.85
C TYR A 71 -6.84 48.33 -19.62
N ILE A 72 -6.63 47.32 -18.77
CA ILE A 72 -7.42 47.15 -17.54
C ILE A 72 -7.18 48.28 -16.55
N ILE A 73 -5.92 48.67 -16.33
CA ILE A 73 -5.56 49.76 -15.44
C ILE A 73 -6.18 51.07 -15.91
N PHE A 74 -6.10 51.37 -17.21
CA PHE A 74 -6.69 52.57 -17.79
C PHE A 74 -8.22 52.58 -17.63
N ARG A 75 -8.90 51.47 -17.94
CA ARG A 75 -10.35 51.35 -17.77
C ARG A 75 -10.80 51.48 -16.31
N LYS A 76 -10.00 50.97 -15.37
CA LYS A 76 -10.25 51.11 -13.93
C LYS A 76 -10.02 52.55 -13.48
N LEU A 77 -8.94 53.18 -13.91
CA LEU A 77 -8.63 54.58 -13.61
C LEU A 77 -9.68 55.54 -14.16
N THR A 78 -10.17 55.35 -15.39
CA THR A 78 -11.25 56.18 -15.97
C THR A 78 -12.55 56.04 -15.20
N ARG A 79 -12.91 54.82 -14.75
CA ARG A 79 -14.10 54.61 -13.90
C ARG A 79 -13.95 55.27 -12.54
N THR A 80 -12.79 55.12 -11.90
CA THR A 80 -12.47 55.80 -10.63
C THR A 80 -12.49 57.32 -10.77
N ALA A 81 -12.02 57.87 -11.89
CA ALA A 81 -12.04 59.31 -12.15
C ALA A 81 -13.45 59.87 -12.35
N HIS A 82 -14.38 59.08 -12.90
CA HIS A 82 -15.75 59.50 -13.16
C HIS A 82 -16.67 59.33 -11.93
N ASP A 83 -16.44 58.30 -11.12
CA ASP A 83 -17.28 58.01 -9.94
C ASP A 83 -16.75 58.64 -8.64
N GLY A 84 -15.55 59.25 -8.64
CA GLY A 84 -15.00 60.02 -7.51
C GLY A 84 -14.63 59.19 -6.26
N ASP A 85 -15.03 57.92 -6.22
CA ASP A 85 -14.74 57.01 -5.12
C ASP A 85 -13.60 56.07 -5.51
N VAL A 86 -12.39 56.39 -5.05
CA VAL A 86 -11.18 55.56 -5.26
C VAL A 86 -11.32 54.18 -4.61
N PHE A 87 -12.27 54.02 -3.68
CA PHE A 87 -12.57 52.78 -2.98
C PHE A 87 -14.08 52.58 -2.79
N ASP A 88 -14.84 52.42 -3.88
CA ASP A 88 -16.21 51.90 -3.74
C ASP A 88 -16.16 50.52 -3.01
N LYS A 89 -16.90 50.46 -1.90
CA LYS A 89 -16.78 49.48 -0.81
C LYS A 89 -17.24 48.06 -1.19
N GLN A 90 -17.57 47.81 -2.46
CA GLN A 90 -18.20 46.55 -2.88
C GLN A 90 -17.51 45.82 -4.05
N ASN A 91 -16.53 46.40 -4.76
CA ASN A 91 -16.02 45.74 -5.99
C ASN A 91 -14.50 45.75 -6.25
N THR A 92 -13.68 46.25 -5.33
CA THR A 92 -12.23 45.96 -5.36
C THR A 92 -11.93 44.84 -4.39
N THR A 93 -12.10 43.58 -4.83
CA THR A 93 -11.47 42.48 -4.10
C THR A 93 -9.97 42.79 -4.05
N VAL A 94 -9.40 42.97 -2.86
CA VAL A 94 -7.97 43.26 -2.62
C VAL A 94 -7.03 42.33 -3.43
N TRP A 95 -7.55 41.16 -3.79
CA TRP A 95 -6.93 40.16 -4.66
C TRP A 95 -6.77 40.52 -6.15
N GLY A 96 -7.45 41.55 -6.67
CA GLY A 96 -7.40 41.90 -8.10
C GLY A 96 -6.02 42.36 -8.56
N PRO A 97 -5.41 43.39 -7.93
CA PRO A 97 -4.03 43.80 -8.23
C PRO A 97 -3.02 42.69 -7.98
N VAL A 98 -3.19 41.91 -6.91
CA VAL A 98 -2.32 40.77 -6.57
C VAL A 98 -2.29 39.73 -7.69
N ARG A 99 -3.44 39.37 -8.29
CA ARG A 99 -3.49 38.42 -9.41
C ARG A 99 -2.80 38.94 -10.67
N ILE A 100 -2.91 40.23 -10.97
CA ILE A 100 -2.25 40.83 -12.15
C ILE A 100 -0.73 40.81 -11.96
N VAL A 101 -0.24 41.17 -10.76
CA VAL A 101 1.18 41.12 -10.43
C VAL A 101 1.69 39.67 -10.50
N TRP A 102 0.99 38.71 -9.90
CA TRP A 102 1.38 37.30 -9.98
C TRP A 102 1.34 36.74 -11.41
N GLY A 103 0.36 37.14 -12.22
CA GLY A 103 0.27 36.74 -13.63
C GLY A 103 1.43 37.27 -14.47
N LEU A 104 1.84 38.53 -14.25
CA LEU A 104 2.99 39.12 -14.93
C LEU A 104 4.31 38.50 -14.45
N VAL A 105 4.51 38.35 -13.15
CA VAL A 105 5.72 37.72 -12.56
C VAL A 105 5.88 36.27 -13.01
N SER A 106 4.78 35.52 -13.10
CA SER A 106 4.77 34.14 -13.59
C SER A 106 5.25 34.00 -15.04
N LEU A 107 5.17 35.08 -15.82
CA LEU A 107 5.46 35.13 -17.24
C LEU A 107 6.83 35.75 -17.57
N VAL A 108 7.47 36.40 -16.59
CA VAL A 108 8.82 36.95 -16.77
C VAL A 108 9.78 35.81 -17.15
N PRO A 109 10.46 35.89 -18.30
CA PRO A 109 11.47 34.91 -18.66
C PRO A 109 12.63 34.99 -17.66
N THR A 110 12.99 33.85 -17.09
CA THR A 110 14.19 33.73 -16.25
C THR A 110 15.45 33.74 -17.13
N ALA A 111 16.63 33.85 -16.50
CA ALA A 111 17.91 33.89 -17.21
C ALA A 111 18.14 32.71 -18.19
N ASN A 112 17.40 31.61 -18.02
CA ASN A 112 17.48 30.41 -18.84
C ASN A 112 16.37 30.31 -19.91
N GLY A 113 15.59 31.37 -20.15
CA GLY A 113 14.54 31.41 -21.18
C GLY A 113 13.19 30.80 -20.78
N TRP A 114 13.13 30.07 -19.67
CA TRP A 114 11.91 29.48 -19.11
C TRP A 114 11.10 30.51 -18.32
N SER A 115 9.76 30.45 -18.40
CA SER A 115 8.90 31.24 -17.50
C SER A 115 8.82 30.60 -16.12
N LEU A 116 8.55 31.41 -15.09
CA LEU A 116 8.46 30.93 -13.71
C LEU A 116 7.36 29.87 -13.54
N SER A 117 6.22 30.02 -14.22
CA SER A 117 5.15 28.99 -14.21
C SER A 117 5.61 27.66 -14.81
N GLN A 118 6.38 27.70 -15.90
CA GLN A 118 6.90 26.47 -16.54
C GLN A 118 7.92 25.78 -15.63
N LEU A 119 8.78 26.54 -14.95
CA LEU A 119 9.72 25.99 -13.97
C LEU A 119 9.01 25.37 -12.76
N LEU A 120 7.96 26.01 -12.26
CA LEU A 120 7.15 25.45 -11.17
C LEU A 120 6.43 24.16 -11.59
N MET A 121 5.91 24.12 -12.82
CA MET A 121 5.33 22.90 -13.39
C MET A 121 6.37 21.79 -13.52
N LEU A 122 7.56 22.09 -14.06
CA LEU A 122 8.65 21.12 -14.18
C LEU A 122 9.12 20.63 -12.81
N TRP A 123 9.26 21.53 -11.84
CA TRP A 123 9.68 21.20 -10.48
C TRP A 123 8.66 20.32 -9.76
N SER A 124 7.37 20.64 -9.89
CA SER A 124 6.29 19.83 -9.30
C SER A 124 6.20 18.45 -9.96
N ALA A 125 6.26 18.37 -11.29
CA ALA A 125 6.26 17.09 -12.00
C ALA A 125 7.49 16.23 -11.65
N SER A 126 8.68 16.84 -11.59
CA SER A 126 9.93 16.15 -11.28
C SER A 126 10.03 15.74 -9.81
N THR A 127 9.75 16.65 -8.88
CA THR A 127 9.94 16.40 -7.45
C THR A 127 8.79 15.60 -6.85
N MET A 128 7.54 16.02 -7.09
CA MET A 128 6.38 15.35 -6.52
C MET A 128 5.99 14.11 -7.34
N GLY A 129 5.99 14.22 -8.67
CA GLY A 129 5.62 13.11 -9.55
C GLY A 129 6.56 11.91 -9.41
N ILE A 130 7.86 12.11 -9.62
CA ILE A 130 8.86 11.03 -9.47
C ILE A 130 8.93 10.53 -8.03
N GLY A 131 8.89 11.45 -7.05
CA GLY A 131 8.98 11.09 -5.63
C GLY A 131 7.85 10.18 -5.18
N ILE A 132 6.61 10.51 -5.52
CA ILE A 132 5.43 9.68 -5.19
C ILE A 132 5.51 8.33 -5.93
N ALA A 133 5.91 8.31 -7.20
CA ALA A 133 6.02 7.08 -7.97
C ALA A 133 7.13 6.14 -7.45
N ASN A 134 8.24 6.69 -6.98
CA ASN A 134 9.30 5.92 -6.35
C ASN A 134 8.86 5.38 -4.99
N LEU A 135 8.16 6.18 -4.17
CA LEU A 135 7.65 5.71 -2.88
C LEU A 135 6.61 4.60 -3.04
N SER A 136 5.71 4.71 -4.03
CA SER A 136 4.74 3.64 -4.30
C SER A 136 5.40 2.37 -4.82
N THR A 137 6.45 2.51 -5.65
CA THR A 137 7.25 1.38 -6.13
C THR A 137 8.02 0.73 -4.99
N ASP A 138 8.66 1.51 -4.11
CA ASP A 138 9.38 1.02 -2.94
C ASP A 138 8.41 0.26 -2.01
N ALA A 139 7.21 0.79 -1.77
CA ALA A 139 6.18 0.13 -0.96
C ALA A 139 5.68 -1.19 -1.61
N ALA A 140 5.50 -1.21 -2.93
CA ALA A 140 5.13 -2.41 -3.65
C ALA A 140 6.23 -3.49 -3.61
N ILE A 141 7.49 -3.10 -3.71
CA ILE A 141 8.64 -4.02 -3.60
C ILE A 141 8.74 -4.57 -2.17
N SER A 142 8.59 -3.73 -1.14
CA SER A 142 8.60 -4.21 0.24
C SER A 142 7.46 -5.20 0.51
N ALA A 143 6.26 -4.95 -0.02
CA ALA A 143 5.15 -5.90 0.07
C ALA A 143 5.46 -7.24 -0.62
N PHE A 144 6.20 -7.20 -1.74
CA PHE A 144 6.66 -8.40 -2.44
C PHE A 144 7.78 -9.14 -1.70
N GLU A 145 8.73 -8.42 -1.07
CA GLU A 145 9.75 -8.99 -0.18
C GLU A 145 9.11 -9.69 1.03
N ASP A 146 8.00 -9.16 1.55
CA ASP A 146 7.17 -9.79 2.59
C ASP A 146 6.32 -10.97 2.06
N GLY A 147 6.53 -11.38 0.81
CA GLY A 147 5.84 -12.49 0.16
C GLY A 147 4.36 -12.24 -0.15
N LYS A 148 3.85 -11.01 -0.02
CA LYS A 148 2.45 -10.71 -0.34
C LYS A 148 2.24 -10.82 -1.85
N GLY A 149 1.22 -11.58 -2.25
CA GLY A 149 0.82 -11.70 -3.65
C GLY A 149 0.28 -10.38 -4.22
N MET A 150 0.49 -10.16 -5.52
CA MET A 150 -0.01 -8.97 -6.25
C MET A 150 -1.55 -8.96 -6.41
N VAL A 151 -2.18 -10.13 -6.20
CA VAL A 151 -3.63 -10.31 -6.19
C VAL A 151 -4.00 -11.28 -5.08
N VAL A 152 -5.17 -11.06 -4.45
CA VAL A 152 -5.75 -12.02 -3.52
C VAL A 152 -6.23 -13.22 -4.34
N GLN A 153 -5.59 -14.37 -4.17
CA GLN A 153 -6.06 -15.62 -4.77
C GLN A 153 -7.22 -16.20 -3.94
N PRO A 154 -8.27 -16.75 -4.58
CA PRO A 154 -9.32 -17.44 -3.85
C PRO A 154 -8.76 -18.67 -3.11
N ALA A 155 -9.26 -18.94 -1.90
CA ALA A 155 -8.83 -20.09 -1.11
C ALA A 155 -9.20 -21.41 -1.80
N MET A 156 -8.36 -22.45 -1.63
CA MET A 156 -8.66 -23.77 -2.19
C MET A 156 -9.87 -24.41 -1.48
N PRO A 157 -10.65 -25.26 -2.17
CA PRO A 157 -11.78 -25.96 -1.55
C PRO A 157 -11.39 -26.82 -0.34
N SER A 158 -10.17 -27.38 -0.33
CA SER A 158 -9.66 -28.19 0.78
C SER A 158 -9.39 -27.37 2.05
N THR A 159 -8.88 -26.14 1.93
CA THR A 159 -8.65 -25.25 3.08
C THR A 159 -9.94 -24.62 3.59
N LEU A 160 -10.90 -24.39 2.71
CA LEU A 160 -12.28 -24.06 3.12
C LEU A 160 -12.90 -25.18 3.94
N GLN A 161 -12.80 -26.44 3.48
CA GLN A 161 -13.29 -27.59 4.22
C GLN A 161 -12.60 -27.75 5.59
N LEU A 162 -11.28 -27.51 5.66
CA LEU A 162 -10.56 -27.44 6.93
C LEU A 162 -11.14 -26.36 7.85
N GLY A 163 -11.39 -25.16 7.33
CA GLY A 163 -12.02 -24.07 8.08
C GLY A 163 -13.40 -24.44 8.63
N HIS A 164 -14.25 -25.10 7.83
CA HIS A 164 -15.56 -25.58 8.30
C HIS A 164 -15.44 -26.61 9.43
N ASN A 165 -14.63 -27.66 9.23
CA ASN A 165 -14.44 -28.70 10.24
C ASN A 165 -13.83 -28.13 11.52
N LEU A 166 -12.94 -27.16 11.39
CA LEU A 166 -12.31 -26.52 12.53
C LEU A 166 -13.30 -25.62 13.29
N PHE A 167 -14.17 -24.91 12.56
CA PHE A 167 -15.23 -24.12 13.16
C PHE A 167 -16.22 -24.98 13.94
N GLU A 168 -16.64 -26.13 13.38
CA GLU A 168 -17.48 -27.12 14.07
C GLU A 168 -16.85 -27.62 15.37
N ALA A 169 -15.55 -27.97 15.33
CA ALA A 169 -14.82 -28.40 16.52
C ALA A 169 -14.74 -27.31 17.60
N ASN A 170 -14.54 -26.05 17.21
CA ASN A 170 -14.48 -24.93 18.15
C ASN A 170 -15.85 -24.60 18.75
N ILE A 171 -16.94 -24.72 17.99
CA ILE A 171 -18.30 -24.60 18.56
C ILE A 171 -18.56 -25.70 19.58
N CYS A 172 -18.16 -26.95 19.31
CA CYS A 172 -18.27 -28.03 20.31
C CYS A 172 -17.55 -27.68 21.61
N MET A 173 -16.31 -27.17 21.52
CA MET A 173 -15.53 -26.78 22.70
C MET A 173 -16.23 -25.66 23.49
N HIS A 174 -16.58 -24.56 22.82
CA HIS A 174 -17.20 -23.41 23.48
C HIS A 174 -18.61 -23.72 23.99
N GLY A 175 -19.37 -24.55 23.28
CA GLY A 175 -20.71 -24.99 23.68
C GLY A 175 -20.69 -25.88 24.92
N ILE A 176 -19.79 -26.88 24.99
CA ILE A 176 -19.63 -27.71 26.19
C ILE A 176 -19.17 -26.85 27.37
N ASN A 177 -18.20 -25.96 27.15
CA ASN A 177 -17.69 -25.09 28.20
C ASN A 177 -18.76 -24.12 28.72
N ALA A 178 -19.61 -23.57 27.84
CA ALA A 178 -20.74 -22.75 28.23
C ALA A 178 -21.77 -23.54 29.06
N GLY A 179 -22.12 -24.76 28.64
CA GLY A 179 -23.03 -25.62 29.38
C GLY A 179 -22.49 -26.04 30.75
N LEU A 180 -21.19 -26.32 30.85
CA LEU A 180 -20.54 -26.60 32.13
C LEU A 180 -20.48 -25.38 33.05
N ALA A 181 -20.21 -24.19 32.49
CA ALA A 181 -20.24 -22.95 33.25
C ALA A 181 -21.64 -22.66 33.81
N GLU A 182 -22.70 -22.90 33.01
CA GLU A 182 -24.08 -22.77 33.46
C GLU A 182 -24.44 -23.82 34.54
N ALA A 183 -24.05 -25.07 34.35
CA ALA A 183 -24.25 -26.12 35.36
C ALA A 183 -23.52 -25.81 36.68
N ALA A 184 -22.29 -25.29 36.63
CA ALA A 184 -21.56 -24.85 37.80
C ALA A 184 -22.26 -23.68 38.51
N ALA A 185 -22.79 -22.71 37.75
CA ALA A 185 -23.55 -21.58 38.28
C ALA A 185 -24.85 -22.02 38.99
N GLN A 186 -25.46 -23.12 38.55
CA GLN A 186 -26.67 -23.70 39.15
C GLN A 186 -26.37 -24.69 40.30
N GLY A 187 -25.12 -24.83 40.74
CA GLY A 187 -24.73 -25.73 41.84
C GLY A 187 -24.44 -27.17 41.43
N GLY A 188 -24.27 -27.44 40.13
CA GLY A 188 -23.86 -28.73 39.60
C GLY A 188 -22.39 -29.05 39.91
N LEU A 189 -22.08 -30.34 40.03
CA LEU A 189 -20.71 -30.82 40.27
C LEU A 189 -19.89 -30.76 38.98
N VAL A 190 -19.13 -29.68 38.80
CA VAL A 190 -18.20 -29.51 37.67
C VAL A 190 -16.76 -29.71 38.17
N THR A 191 -16.06 -30.68 37.58
CA THR A 191 -14.63 -30.89 37.89
C THR A 191 -13.77 -30.00 36.99
N GLN A 192 -12.60 -29.56 37.49
CA GLN A 192 -11.63 -28.77 36.69
C GLN A 192 -11.20 -29.50 35.41
N GLY A 193 -11.20 -30.84 35.45
CA GLY A 193 -10.96 -31.69 34.29
C GLY A 193 -12.19 -31.94 33.42
N GLY A 194 -13.27 -31.15 33.54
CA GLY A 194 -14.51 -31.22 32.76
C GLY A 194 -14.58 -30.24 31.58
N TYR A 195 -13.82 -29.14 31.62
CA TYR A 195 -13.75 -28.18 30.51
C TYR A 195 -12.92 -28.73 29.34
N VAL A 196 -13.41 -28.52 28.12
CA VAL A 196 -12.69 -28.83 26.89
C VAL A 196 -11.65 -27.74 26.66
N GLN A 197 -10.39 -28.13 26.47
CA GLN A 197 -9.30 -27.21 26.19
C GLN A 197 -8.51 -27.65 24.97
N GLN A 198 -7.83 -26.69 24.36
CA GLN A 198 -6.87 -26.97 23.30
C GLN A 198 -5.61 -27.60 23.91
N VAL A 199 -5.29 -28.80 23.44
CA VAL A 199 -4.06 -29.52 23.79
C VAL A 199 -3.18 -29.59 22.55
N PRO A 200 -1.95 -29.07 22.59
CA PRO A 200 -1.04 -29.15 21.44
C PRO A 200 -0.65 -30.60 21.16
N THR A 201 -0.53 -30.95 19.88
CA THR A 201 0.04 -32.23 19.40
C THR A 201 1.41 -31.96 18.78
N SER A 202 2.12 -33.00 18.33
CA SER A 202 3.41 -32.87 17.64
C SER A 202 3.35 -32.04 16.36
N SER A 203 2.17 -31.93 15.76
CA SER A 203 1.96 -31.40 14.42
C SER A 203 0.65 -30.60 14.28
N GLY A 204 0.11 -30.13 15.40
CA GLY A 204 -1.13 -29.37 15.44
C GLY A 204 -1.74 -29.27 16.84
N PHE A 205 -3.04 -29.49 16.95
CA PHE A 205 -3.76 -29.46 18.21
C PHE A 205 -5.03 -30.30 18.19
N VAL A 206 -5.49 -30.67 19.39
CA VAL A 206 -6.77 -31.34 19.62
C VAL A 206 -7.55 -30.61 20.72
N LEU A 207 -8.84 -30.41 20.49
CA LEU A 207 -9.79 -29.87 21.46
C LEU A 207 -10.40 -31.04 22.22
N LYS A 208 -9.96 -31.24 23.46
CA LYS A 208 -10.42 -32.38 24.26
C LYS A 208 -10.55 -32.07 25.74
N ASN A 209 -11.31 -32.95 26.37
CA ASN A 209 -11.44 -33.12 27.79
C ASN A 209 -10.94 -34.53 28.20
N LYS A 210 -11.00 -34.91 29.48
CA LYS A 210 -10.81 -36.28 29.96
C LYS A 210 -11.81 -37.28 29.35
N SER A 211 -13.04 -36.85 29.04
CA SER A 211 -14.10 -37.76 28.58
C SER A 211 -14.57 -37.56 27.14
N PHE A 212 -14.32 -36.39 26.54
CA PHE A 212 -14.84 -36.04 25.21
C PHE A 212 -13.77 -35.38 24.34
N ILE A 213 -13.84 -35.60 23.04
CA ILE A 213 -12.99 -34.98 22.03
C ILE A 213 -13.91 -34.24 21.05
N CYS A 214 -13.73 -32.93 20.93
CA CYS A 214 -14.51 -32.08 20.03
C CYS A 214 -13.94 -32.05 18.60
N GLY A 215 -12.67 -32.43 18.43
CA GLY A 215 -11.98 -32.44 17.14
C GLY A 215 -10.57 -31.89 17.26
N GLY A 216 -9.89 -31.72 16.14
CA GLY A 216 -8.53 -31.20 16.09
C GLY A 216 -8.06 -31.10 14.65
N ALA A 217 -6.94 -30.42 14.46
CA ALA A 217 -6.26 -30.33 13.18
C ALA A 217 -4.79 -30.66 13.38
N ASP A 218 -4.26 -31.50 12.49
CA ASP A 218 -2.87 -31.95 12.52
C ASP A 218 -2.32 -31.97 11.09
N ILE A 219 -1.06 -31.60 10.93
CA ILE A 219 -0.37 -31.57 9.65
C ILE A 219 0.46 -32.84 9.53
N ASN A 220 0.17 -33.64 8.51
CA ASN A 220 0.86 -34.91 8.30
C ASN A 220 2.40 -34.70 8.26
N ALA A 221 3.12 -35.45 9.09
CA ALA A 221 4.57 -35.33 9.23
C ALA A 221 5.35 -35.95 8.07
N ASP A 222 4.72 -36.87 7.32
CA ASP A 222 5.28 -37.53 6.13
C ASP A 222 4.96 -36.72 4.85
N LEU A 223 5.41 -35.46 4.82
CA LEU A 223 5.49 -34.71 3.57
C LEU A 223 6.68 -35.27 2.78
N GLU A 224 6.44 -36.30 1.96
CA GLU A 224 7.45 -36.80 1.03
C GLU A 224 7.78 -35.69 0.02
N ALA A 225 9.06 -35.35 -0.08
CA ALA A 225 9.54 -34.40 -1.09
C ALA A 225 9.27 -34.98 -2.48
N GLN A 226 8.23 -34.50 -3.18
CA GLN A 226 8.07 -34.83 -4.59
C GLN A 226 9.20 -34.15 -5.37
N SER A 227 10.04 -34.96 -6.01
CA SER A 227 11.01 -34.50 -6.98
C SER A 227 10.25 -33.85 -8.15
N SER A 228 10.33 -32.52 -8.25
CA SER A 228 9.77 -31.82 -9.40
C SER A 228 10.57 -32.24 -10.64
N SER A 229 9.91 -32.96 -11.55
CA SER A 229 10.47 -33.41 -12.81
C SER A 229 10.41 -32.28 -13.84
N SER A 230 11.28 -31.29 -13.70
CA SER A 230 11.71 -30.48 -14.84
C SER A 230 13.17 -30.04 -14.62
N ASN A 231 14.03 -30.42 -15.57
CA ASN A 231 15.50 -30.33 -15.58
C ASN A 231 16.09 -28.90 -15.54
N TRP A 232 15.38 -27.90 -15.00
CA TRP A 232 15.81 -26.50 -15.03
C TRP A 232 15.76 -25.79 -13.65
N PHE A 233 14.96 -26.27 -12.70
CA PHE A 233 15.03 -25.85 -11.29
C PHE A 233 15.01 -27.09 -10.38
N SER A 234 16.19 -27.66 -10.13
CA SER A 234 16.38 -28.72 -9.13
C SER A 234 16.89 -28.09 -7.84
N THR A 235 15.96 -27.70 -6.97
CA THR A 235 16.27 -27.48 -5.55
C THR A 235 15.44 -28.44 -4.73
N THR A 236 16.11 -29.22 -3.88
CA THR A 236 15.45 -30.01 -2.84
C THR A 236 14.67 -29.05 -1.95
N ILE A 237 13.35 -29.09 -2.04
CA ILE A 237 12.48 -28.31 -1.19
C ILE A 237 12.62 -28.89 0.23
N ASP A 238 13.17 -28.11 1.15
CA ASP A 238 13.25 -28.49 2.56
C ASP A 238 11.83 -28.54 3.14
N THR A 239 11.28 -29.75 3.22
CA THR A 239 9.91 -30.02 3.68
C THR A 239 9.68 -29.56 5.13
N SER A 240 10.74 -29.32 5.89
CA SER A 240 10.66 -28.79 7.25
C SER A 240 10.16 -27.34 7.30
N GLN A 241 10.51 -26.51 6.32
CA GLN A 241 10.11 -25.10 6.27
C GLN A 241 8.65 -24.94 5.83
N ILE A 242 8.24 -25.71 4.83
CA ILE A 242 6.85 -25.77 4.39
C ILE A 242 5.95 -26.27 5.51
N ARG A 243 6.38 -27.30 6.25
CA ARG A 243 5.67 -27.80 7.42
C ARG A 243 5.52 -26.73 8.51
N LYS A 244 6.57 -25.95 8.80
CA LYS A 244 6.49 -24.83 9.75
C LYS A 244 5.50 -23.78 9.28
N ALA A 245 5.51 -23.44 7.99
CA ALA A 245 4.56 -22.49 7.41
C ALA A 245 3.11 -22.95 7.54
N HIS A 246 2.82 -24.23 7.26
CA HIS A 246 1.50 -24.80 7.48
C HIS A 246 1.10 -24.77 8.96
N LEU A 247 2.03 -25.04 9.89
CA LEU A 247 1.75 -24.97 11.33
C LEU A 247 1.44 -23.55 11.79
N ASP A 248 2.24 -22.57 11.38
CA ASP A 248 2.04 -21.16 11.72
C ASP A 248 0.71 -20.65 11.13
N ALA A 249 0.40 -21.02 9.88
CA ALA A 249 -0.89 -20.74 9.23
C ALA A 249 -2.07 -21.40 9.96
N LEU A 250 -1.91 -22.64 10.43
CA LEU A 250 -2.93 -23.37 11.16
C LEU A 250 -3.23 -22.74 12.52
N VAL A 251 -2.19 -22.28 13.25
CA VAL A 251 -2.36 -21.57 14.52
C VAL A 251 -3.07 -20.23 14.30
N ALA A 252 -2.70 -19.48 13.27
CA ALA A 252 -3.37 -18.23 12.93
C ALA A 252 -4.85 -18.44 12.59
N MET A 253 -5.16 -19.43 11.74
CA MET A 253 -6.53 -19.81 11.40
C MET A 253 -7.32 -20.22 12.66
N GLN A 254 -6.73 -21.04 13.54
CA GLN A 254 -7.35 -21.47 14.79
C GLN A 254 -7.69 -20.29 15.71
N ASN A 255 -6.80 -19.30 15.82
CA ASN A 255 -7.06 -18.10 16.64
C ASN A 255 -8.22 -17.27 16.10
N THR A 256 -8.35 -17.13 14.78
CA THR A 256 -9.50 -16.43 14.18
C THR A 256 -10.80 -17.22 14.37
N ILE A 257 -10.77 -18.51 14.09
CA ILE A 257 -11.94 -19.40 14.15
C ILE A 257 -12.43 -19.57 15.60
N THR A 258 -11.55 -19.77 16.58
CA THR A 258 -11.94 -19.95 17.99
C THR A 258 -12.64 -18.72 18.57
N ASN A 259 -12.17 -17.52 18.22
CA ASN A 259 -12.78 -16.26 18.66
C ASN A 259 -14.17 -16.07 18.04
N SER A 260 -14.31 -16.38 16.75
CA SER A 260 -15.61 -16.32 16.07
C SER A 260 -16.60 -17.36 16.61
N ALA A 261 -16.13 -18.60 16.86
CA ALA A 261 -16.94 -19.64 17.45
C ALA A 261 -17.41 -19.29 18.87
N LEU A 262 -16.57 -18.62 19.67
CA LEU A 262 -16.96 -18.11 20.99
C LEU A 262 -18.08 -17.06 20.87
N SER A 263 -17.94 -16.10 19.96
CA SER A 263 -19.00 -15.09 19.69
C SER A 263 -20.30 -15.77 19.28
N PHE A 264 -20.21 -16.73 18.35
CA PHE A 264 -21.36 -17.46 17.86
C PHE A 264 -22.08 -18.22 18.99
N VAL A 265 -21.35 -18.93 19.85
CA VAL A 265 -21.96 -19.64 20.99
C VAL A 265 -22.62 -18.65 21.95
N ASN A 266 -21.98 -17.51 22.23
CA ASN A 266 -22.57 -16.47 23.09
C ASN A 266 -23.86 -15.90 22.47
N GLU A 267 -23.88 -15.61 21.18
CA GLU A 267 -25.06 -15.15 20.44
C GLU A 267 -26.19 -16.17 20.48
N VAL A 268 -25.89 -17.47 20.32
CA VAL A 268 -26.88 -18.55 20.43
C VAL A 268 -27.45 -18.63 21.85
N VAL A 269 -26.63 -18.50 22.89
CA VAL A 269 -27.09 -18.46 24.29
C VAL A 269 -27.98 -17.25 24.55
N GLN A 270 -27.62 -16.07 24.03
CA GLN A 270 -28.46 -14.87 24.14
C GLN A 270 -29.79 -15.05 23.41
N LYS A 271 -29.78 -15.65 22.22
CA LYS A 271 -30.98 -15.90 21.43
C LYS A 271 -31.92 -16.88 22.12
N LYS A 272 -31.39 -17.90 22.81
CA LYS A 272 -32.16 -18.78 23.69
C LYS A 272 -32.88 -18.00 24.79
N ASN A 273 -32.30 -16.91 25.29
CA ASN A 273 -32.87 -16.04 26.31
C ASN A 273 -33.78 -14.93 25.73
N GLY A 274 -34.10 -14.97 24.43
CA GLY A 274 -35.01 -14.04 23.77
C GLY A 274 -34.38 -12.73 23.26
N ALA A 275 -33.04 -12.65 23.20
CA ALA A 275 -32.32 -11.45 22.77
C ALA A 275 -31.25 -11.75 21.70
N GLY A 276 -31.12 -10.88 20.71
CA GLY A 276 -30.02 -10.91 19.74
C GLY A 276 -30.30 -11.68 18.43
N ASP A 277 -29.44 -11.43 17.44
CA ASP A 277 -29.42 -12.15 16.17
C ASP A 277 -28.13 -12.97 16.04
N ILE A 278 -28.14 -13.98 15.18
CA ILE A 278 -26.98 -14.84 14.93
C ILE A 278 -26.22 -14.25 13.74
N SER A 279 -24.94 -13.93 13.93
CA SER A 279 -24.08 -13.42 12.87
C SER A 279 -23.72 -14.53 11.87
N ASP A 280 -23.52 -14.15 10.60
CA ASP A 280 -23.03 -15.07 9.57
C ASP A 280 -21.55 -15.39 9.77
N VAL A 281 -21.24 -16.68 9.81
CA VAL A 281 -19.91 -17.23 10.10
C VAL A 281 -19.14 -17.60 8.84
N GLU A 282 -19.83 -17.66 7.69
CA GLU A 282 -19.24 -18.09 6.41
C GLU A 282 -18.13 -17.13 5.96
N GLY A 283 -18.33 -15.82 6.13
CA GLY A 283 -17.32 -14.82 5.80
C GLY A 283 -16.04 -14.95 6.64
N VAL A 284 -16.16 -15.41 7.90
CA VAL A 284 -14.99 -15.64 8.76
C VAL A 284 -14.24 -16.90 8.32
N ILE A 285 -14.95 -17.98 7.98
CA ILE A 285 -14.34 -19.22 7.50
C ILE A 285 -13.59 -18.96 6.18
N GLN A 286 -14.21 -18.24 5.24
CA GLN A 286 -13.60 -17.91 3.95
C GLN A 286 -12.37 -17.02 4.10
N SER A 287 -12.43 -15.99 4.95
CA SER A 287 -11.27 -15.11 5.18
C SER A 287 -10.14 -15.82 5.93
N ALA A 288 -10.44 -16.69 6.90
CA ALA A 288 -9.44 -17.49 7.60
C ALA A 288 -8.76 -18.50 6.65
N ALA A 289 -9.52 -19.13 5.75
CA ALA A 289 -8.98 -20.01 4.71
C ALA A 289 -8.07 -19.26 3.74
N GLN A 290 -8.44 -18.05 3.31
CA GLN A 290 -7.58 -17.22 2.46
C GLN A 290 -6.29 -16.82 3.18
N ALA A 291 -6.37 -16.44 4.46
CA ALA A 291 -5.20 -16.08 5.26
C ALA A 291 -4.22 -17.27 5.41
N TYR A 292 -4.74 -18.48 5.56
CA TYR A 292 -3.93 -19.70 5.60
C TYR A 292 -3.14 -19.89 4.31
N GLU A 293 -3.81 -19.81 3.16
CA GLU A 293 -3.17 -19.96 1.84
C GLU A 293 -2.12 -18.88 1.59
N ILE A 294 -2.40 -17.64 1.98
CA ILE A 294 -1.43 -16.53 1.87
C ILE A 294 -0.18 -16.84 2.70
N THR A 295 -0.34 -17.31 3.93
CA THR A 295 0.78 -17.58 4.84
C THR A 295 1.67 -18.74 4.34
N VAL A 296 1.04 -19.78 3.78
CA VAL A 296 1.75 -20.91 3.17
C VAL A 296 2.49 -20.46 1.90
N ASN A 297 1.82 -19.73 1.01
CA ASN A 297 2.42 -19.24 -0.24
C ASN A 297 3.56 -18.24 0.02
N GLN A 298 3.44 -17.38 1.03
CA GLN A 298 4.51 -16.47 1.47
C GLN A 298 5.78 -17.23 1.83
N SER A 299 5.65 -18.34 2.54
CA SER A 299 6.78 -19.13 3.00
C SER A 299 7.42 -19.98 1.89
N VAL A 300 6.66 -20.33 0.86
CA VAL A 300 7.16 -21.05 -0.33
C VAL A 300 7.84 -20.08 -1.31
N GLY A 301 7.29 -18.89 -1.52
CA GLY A 301 7.80 -17.91 -2.49
C GLY A 301 9.07 -17.15 -2.06
N THR A 302 9.33 -17.04 -0.75
CA THR A 302 10.43 -16.22 -0.20
C THR A 302 11.71 -17.01 0.11
N LYS A 303 11.73 -18.34 -0.03
CA LYS A 303 12.82 -19.19 0.51
C LYS A 303 13.52 -20.14 -0.48
N GLN A 304 13.26 -20.02 -1.79
CA GLN A 304 14.19 -20.58 -2.77
C GLN A 304 15.45 -19.71 -2.79
N GLY A 305 16.60 -20.25 -2.36
CA GLY A 305 17.85 -19.48 -2.18
C GLY A 305 18.31 -18.69 -3.42
N ASP A 306 18.00 -19.17 -4.62
CA ASP A 306 18.26 -18.43 -5.87
C ASP A 306 17.22 -17.33 -6.14
N ILE A 307 15.98 -17.47 -5.64
CA ILE A 307 14.93 -16.45 -5.74
C ILE A 307 15.14 -15.35 -4.70
N GLU A 308 15.63 -15.65 -3.49
CA GLU A 308 15.93 -14.60 -2.50
C GLU A 308 17.09 -13.72 -2.97
N ALA A 309 18.14 -14.32 -3.53
CA ALA A 309 19.25 -13.58 -4.15
C ALA A 309 18.79 -12.77 -5.37
N LEU A 310 18.00 -13.38 -6.26
CA LEU A 310 17.47 -12.71 -7.46
C LEU A 310 16.44 -11.62 -7.11
N SER A 311 15.59 -11.84 -6.11
CA SER A 311 14.59 -10.89 -5.61
C SER A 311 15.27 -9.71 -4.93
N ASN A 312 16.29 -9.95 -4.10
CA ASN A 312 17.09 -8.88 -3.51
C ASN A 312 17.82 -8.09 -4.59
N GLN A 313 18.46 -8.76 -5.57
CA GLN A 313 19.13 -8.08 -6.68
C GLN A 313 18.15 -7.28 -7.55
N MET A 314 16.97 -7.83 -7.82
CA MET A 314 15.91 -7.17 -8.58
C MET A 314 15.32 -5.98 -7.79
N SER A 315 15.07 -6.15 -6.51
CA SER A 315 14.60 -5.12 -5.57
C SER A 315 15.59 -3.97 -5.49
N THR A 316 16.87 -4.24 -5.22
CA THR A 316 17.93 -3.21 -5.21
C THR A 316 18.01 -2.50 -6.54
N SER A 317 18.01 -3.26 -7.66
CA SER A 317 18.05 -2.70 -9.00
C SER A 317 16.86 -1.79 -9.31
N ILE A 318 15.64 -2.13 -8.87
CA ILE A 318 14.45 -1.29 -9.08
C ILE A 318 14.44 -0.09 -8.13
N LYS A 319 14.80 -0.28 -6.86
CA LYS A 319 14.90 0.80 -5.85
C LYS A 319 15.95 1.86 -6.26
N GLU A 320 17.03 1.45 -6.89
CA GLU A 320 18.07 2.34 -7.44
C GLU A 320 17.65 3.01 -8.75
N ALA A 321 17.09 2.24 -9.69
CA ALA A 321 16.73 2.74 -11.02
C ALA A 321 15.40 3.51 -11.07
N GLY A 322 14.59 3.43 -10.00
CA GLY A 322 13.30 4.10 -9.87
C GLY A 322 12.15 3.38 -10.59
N TRP A 323 10.95 3.92 -10.44
CA TRP A 323 9.69 3.34 -10.95
C TRP A 323 9.70 3.06 -12.46
N TRP A 324 10.43 3.85 -13.26
CA TRP A 324 10.55 3.67 -14.71
C TRP A 324 11.12 2.29 -15.06
N SER A 325 12.01 1.75 -14.23
CA SER A 325 12.68 0.46 -14.51
C SER A 325 11.72 -0.73 -14.55
N LEU A 326 10.54 -0.63 -13.93
CA LEU A 326 9.50 -1.66 -13.94
C LEU A 326 9.02 -1.99 -15.37
N GLY A 327 8.96 -1.00 -16.27
CA GLY A 327 8.50 -1.19 -17.65
C GLY A 327 9.56 -1.74 -18.61
N ARG A 328 10.82 -1.84 -18.17
CA ARG A 328 11.97 -2.09 -19.07
C ARG A 328 12.31 -3.58 -19.25
N ARG A 329 11.73 -4.48 -18.44
CA ARG A 329 12.08 -5.92 -18.40
C ARG A 329 11.01 -6.90 -18.91
N CYS A 330 9.91 -6.43 -19.50
CA CYS A 330 8.93 -7.32 -20.16
C CYS A 330 9.23 -7.52 -21.66
N LYS A 331 10.41 -8.04 -22.00
CA LYS A 331 10.73 -8.40 -23.38
C LYS A 331 11.42 -9.76 -23.46
#